data_AF-A0A3Q2G8L2-F1
#
_entry.id   AF-A0A3Q2G8L2-F1
#
_cell.length_a   1.000
_cell.length_b   1.000
_cell.length_c   1.000
_cell.angle_alpha   90.00
_cell.angle_beta   90.00
_cell.angle_gamma   90.00
#
_symmetry.space_group_name_H-M   'P 1'
#
loop_
_entity.id
_entity.type
_entity.pdbx_description
1 polymer ?
#
loop_
_entity_poly.entity_id
_entity_poly.type
_entity_poly.pdbx_seq_one_letter_code
_entity_poly.pdbx_strand_id
1 'polypeptide(L)' 'MLVKLLQPVNKENKKSGSCKTFTFMWFYDSKNARCTRFLYSGCGGNQNRFKTREECEDTCLRKTLAGDV' A
#
# COMPACT_ATOMS: atom_id res chain seq x y z
N MET A 1 21.63 13.79 2.86
CA MET A 1 20.70 14.25 1.81
C MET A 1 20.92 13.38 0.58
N LEU A 2 19.84 13.07 -0.17
CA LEU A 2 19.82 12.41 -1.50
C LEU A 2 20.11 10.91 -1.59
N VAL A 3 19.26 10.04 -1.02
CA VAL A 3 18.55 8.93 -1.74
C VAL A 3 17.45 8.36 -0.82
N LYS A 4 16.26 8.98 -0.77
CA LYS A 4 15.08 8.15 -0.52
C LYS A 4 14.80 7.48 -1.85
N LEU A 5 15.52 6.37 -2.11
CA LEU A 5 15.15 5.44 -3.16
C LEU A 5 13.64 5.26 -3.04
N LEU A 6 12.92 5.49 -4.14
CA LEU A 6 11.48 5.26 -4.26
C LEU A 6 11.20 3.92 -3.58
N GLN A 7 10.71 3.97 -2.34
CA GLN A 7 10.48 2.74 -1.60
C GLN A 7 9.36 2.03 -2.35
N PRO A 8 9.55 0.77 -2.76
CA PRO A 8 8.52 0.10 -3.52
C PRO A 8 7.27 0.04 -2.64
N VAL A 9 6.10 0.29 -3.24
CA VAL A 9 4.84 0.47 -2.51
C VAL A 9 4.57 -0.71 -1.55
N ASN A 10 4.94 -1.92 -1.97
CA ASN A 10 4.83 -3.16 -1.19
C ASN A 10 5.81 -3.30 0.01
N LYS A 11 6.68 -2.32 0.24
CA LYS A 11 7.58 -2.26 1.41
C LYS A 11 7.26 -1.09 2.34
N GLU A 12 6.36 -0.20 1.96
CA GLU A 12 5.97 0.90 2.82
C GLU A 12 4.96 0.46 3.90
N ASN A 13 5.03 1.05 5.09
CA ASN A 13 3.99 0.86 6.11
C ASN A 13 2.74 1.68 5.77
N LYS A 14 1.57 1.29 6.28
CA LYS A 14 0.37 2.14 6.26
C LYS A 14 0.65 3.51 6.89
N LYS A 15 0.15 4.58 6.27
CA LYS A 15 0.13 5.92 6.88
C LYS A 15 -1.25 6.55 6.85
N SER A 16 -1.82 6.74 8.04
CA SER A 16 -3.14 7.38 8.19
C SER A 16 -3.14 8.85 7.78
N GLY A 17 -2.04 9.58 7.95
CA GLY A 17 -2.03 11.04 7.83
C GLY A 17 -2.58 11.74 9.08
N SER A 18 -2.83 13.05 8.99
CA SER A 18 -3.17 13.90 10.16
C SER A 18 -4.48 14.68 10.02
N CYS A 19 -5.29 14.39 8.99
CA CYS A 19 -6.60 15.02 8.83
C CYS A 19 -7.66 14.36 9.74
N LYS A 20 -8.93 14.77 9.61
CA LYS A 20 -10.04 14.31 10.47
C LYS A 20 -11.20 13.67 9.70
N THR A 21 -10.96 13.23 8.46
CA THR A 21 -11.96 12.55 7.63
C THR A 21 -11.56 11.09 7.47
N PHE A 22 -12.24 10.20 8.20
CA PHE A 22 -11.82 8.81 8.27
C PHE A 22 -12.51 7.95 7.21
N THR A 23 -11.73 7.24 6.41
CA THR A 23 -12.23 6.29 5.41
C THR A 23 -11.39 5.03 5.41
N PHE A 24 -12.05 3.87 5.25
CA PHE A 24 -11.33 2.61 5.08
C PHE A 24 -10.67 2.56 3.71
N MET A 25 -9.38 2.29 3.71
CA MET A 25 -8.57 2.06 2.51
C MET A 25 -7.82 0.74 2.67
N TRP A 26 -7.35 0.18 1.57
CA TRP A 26 -6.53 -1.02 1.54
C TRP A 26 -5.05 -0.66 1.55
N PHE A 27 -4.23 -1.45 2.24
CA PHE A 27 -2.77 -1.37 2.16
C PHE A 27 -2.20 -2.77 2.17
N TYR A 28 -1.01 -2.92 1.61
CA TYR A 28 -0.24 -4.15 1.66
C TYR A 28 0.48 -4.27 3.00
N ASP A 29 0.10 -5.27 3.79
CA ASP A 29 0.81 -5.66 5.01
C ASP A 29 1.96 -6.61 4.65
N SER A 30 3.16 -6.04 4.52
CA SER A 30 4.35 -6.79 4.16
C SER A 30 4.76 -7.84 5.20
N LYS A 31 4.28 -7.73 6.46
CA LYS A 31 4.58 -8.73 7.50
C LYS A 31 3.76 -10.00 7.31
N ASN A 32 2.51 -9.84 6.87
CA ASN A 32 1.57 -10.94 6.64
C ASN A 32 1.42 -11.29 5.15
N ALA A 33 2.16 -10.61 4.28
CA ALA A 33 2.10 -10.74 2.82
C ALA A 33 0.66 -10.71 2.26
N ARG A 34 -0.17 -9.78 2.75
CA ARG A 34 -1.58 -9.67 2.33
C ARG A 34 -2.07 -8.23 2.31
N CYS A 35 -3.05 -7.96 1.46
CA CYS A 35 -3.77 -6.69 1.48
C CYS A 35 -4.82 -6.69 2.60
N THR A 36 -4.79 -5.67 3.46
CA THR A 36 -5.76 -5.50 4.56
C THR A 36 -6.21 -4.06 4.69
N ARG A 37 -7.30 -3.82 5.43
CA ARG A 37 -7.87 -2.47 5.59
C ARG A 37 -7.19 -1.68 6.70
N PHE A 38 -7.11 -0.37 6.52
CA PHE A 38 -6.72 0.60 7.54
C PHE A 38 -7.53 1.89 7.43
N LEU A 39 -7.49 2.70 8.50
CA LEU A 39 -8.16 4.00 8.53
C LEU A 39 -7.23 5.09 7.97
N TYR A 40 -7.63 5.70 6.87
CA TYR A 40 -6.99 6.87 6.29
C TYR A 40 -7.70 8.14 6.75
N SER A 41 -6.93 9.17 7.11
CA SER A 41 -7.44 10.43 7.70
C SER A 41 -7.93 11.46 6.68
N GLY A 42 -7.83 11.17 5.38
CA GLY A 42 -8.30 12.03 4.29
C GLY A 42 -7.22 12.93 3.67
N CYS A 43 -6.04 13.06 4.28
CA CYS A 43 -4.91 13.78 3.68
C CYS A 43 -3.55 13.18 4.06
N GLY A 44 -2.50 13.57 3.32
CA GLY A 44 -1.13 13.08 3.51
C GLY A 44 -1.02 11.56 3.29
N GLY A 45 -0.17 10.93 4.09
CA GLY A 45 0.09 9.49 4.02
C GLY A 45 1.18 9.14 3.01
N ASN A 46 1.01 8.02 2.31
CA ASN A 46 1.94 7.50 1.31
C ASN A 46 1.20 6.67 0.23
N GLN A 47 1.95 6.01 -0.65
CA GLN A 47 1.40 5.31 -1.81
C GLN A 47 0.88 3.91 -1.50
N ASN A 48 1.24 3.31 -0.36
CA ASN A 48 0.64 2.05 0.10
C ASN A 48 -0.77 2.28 0.67
N ARG A 49 -1.67 2.70 -0.22
CA ARG A 49 -3.07 3.03 0.06
C ARG A 49 -3.88 2.93 -1.23
N PHE A 50 -4.82 1.99 -1.26
CA PHE A 50 -5.64 1.65 -2.42
C PHE A 50 -7.12 1.71 -2.08
N LYS A 51 -7.97 1.96 -3.07
CA LYS A 51 -9.43 2.05 -2.85
C LYS A 51 -10.07 0.67 -2.73
N THR A 52 -9.49 -0.32 -3.40
CA THR A 52 -10.02 -1.69 -3.49
C THR A 52 -8.95 -2.71 -3.08
N ARG A 53 -9.39 -3.93 -2.78
CA ARG A 53 -8.48 -5.02 -2.46
C ARG A 53 -7.68 -5.42 -3.70
N GLU A 54 -8.37 -5.49 -4.83
CA GLU A 54 -7.87 -5.91 -6.14
C GLU A 54 -6.72 -4.99 -6.59
N GLU A 55 -6.91 -3.67 -6.49
CA GLU A 55 -5.86 -2.69 -6.81
C GLU A 55 -4.59 -2.88 -5.95
N CYS A 56 -4.76 -3.23 -4.67
CA CYS A 56 -3.65 -3.53 -3.78
C CYS A 56 -2.94 -4.83 -4.17
N GLU A 57 -3.69 -5.90 -4.44
CA GLU A 57 -3.15 -7.21 -4.81
C GLU A 57 -2.45 -7.16 -6.18
N ASP A 58 -3.04 -6.50 -7.17
CA ASP A 58 -2.44 -6.29 -8.49
C ASP A 58 -1.12 -5.52 -8.40
N THR A 59 -1.05 -4.52 -7.52
CA THR A 59 0.16 -3.71 -7.33
C THR A 59 1.23 -4.44 -6.52
N CYS A 60 0.85 -5.17 -5.47
CA CYS A 60 1.81 -5.64 -4.45
C CYS A 60 2.06 -7.16 -4.45
N LEU A 61 1.13 -7.95 -4.99
CA LEU A 61 1.18 -9.42 -4.98
C LEU A 61 1.37 -10.04 -6.36
N ARG A 62 1.16 -9.29 -7.45
CA ARG A 62 1.38 -9.80 -8.80
C ARG A 62 2.88 -10.05 -9.04
N LYS A 63 3.34 -11.27 -8.74
CA LYS A 63 4.57 -11.80 -9.31
C LYS A 63 4.33 -12.03 -10.79
N THR A 64 5.17 -11.45 -11.65
CA THR A 64 5.09 -11.62 -13.10
C THR A 64 4.99 -13.11 -13.44
N LEU A 65 3.86 -13.56 -13.99
CA LEU A 65 3.74 -14.86 -14.66
C LEU A 65 4.49 -14.79 -16.01
N ALA A 66 5.80 -14.55 -15.98
CA ALA A 66 6.65 -14.50 -17.16
C ALA A 66 7.91 -15.36 -16.99
N GLY A 67 7.84 -16.47 -16.24
CA GLY A 67 9.03 -17.31 -16.04
C GLY A 67 8.85 -18.73 -15.52
N ASP A 68 7.64 -19.29 -15.51
CA ASP A 68 7.43 -20.67 -15.02
C ASP A 68 6.55 -21.47 -16.00
N VAL A 69 7.00 -21.54 -17.26
CA VAL A 69 6.67 -22.60 -18.22
C VAL A 69 7.91 -23.45 -18.45
#